data_AF-A0A2U1IZA5-F1
#
_entry.id   AF-A0A2U1IZA5-F1
#
_cell.length_a   1.000
_cell.length_b   1.000
_cell.length_c   1.000
_cell.angle_alpha   90.00
_cell.angle_beta   90.00
_cell.angle_gamma   90.00
#
_symmetry.space_group_name_H-M   'P 1'
#
loop_
_entity.id
_entity.type
_entity.pdbx_description
1 polymer ?
#
loop_
_entity_poly.entity_id
_entity_poly.type
_entity_poly.pdbx_seq_one_letter_code
_entity_poly.pdbx_strand_id
1 'polypeptide(L)'
;MKFQSLLYMIFAVCSTALKCDDNSKRWAECGESKVLSTKYIGFINRSEGDDFVQIPNKVISKLNNMQLGSHDFISRHVHPQYQRYFDQDTGLTWILTISMEYNFKSAINEGDWVTAIEEMVDTMNKYKAYQSTINTDSGSMEISTFPTYSL
;
A
#
# COMPACT_ATOMS: atom_id res chain seq x y z
N MET A 1 -26.78 -41.05 -14.05
CA MET A 1 -26.01 -40.04 -14.81
C MET A 1 -26.39 -38.65 -14.33
N LYS A 2 -25.41 -37.90 -13.85
CA LYS A 2 -25.18 -36.44 -14.03
C LYS A 2 -24.36 -35.94 -12.84
N PHE A 3 -23.04 -36.11 -12.95
CA PHE A 3 -22.09 -35.29 -12.22
C PHE A 3 -22.16 -33.89 -12.85
N GLN A 4 -22.78 -32.94 -12.16
CA GLN A 4 -22.61 -31.52 -12.49
C GLN A 4 -21.30 -31.09 -11.84
N SER A 5 -20.23 -31.05 -12.65
CA SER A 5 -18.99 -30.38 -12.30
C SER A 5 -19.27 -28.91 -12.04
N LEU A 6 -19.23 -28.52 -10.76
CA LEU A 6 -19.18 -27.13 -10.35
C LEU A 6 -17.79 -26.61 -10.73
N LEU A 7 -17.72 -25.87 -11.84
CA LEU A 7 -16.53 -25.14 -12.25
C LEU A 7 -16.36 -23.96 -11.27
N TYR A 8 -15.57 -24.17 -10.21
CA TYR A 8 -15.09 -23.05 -9.39
C TYR A 8 -14.07 -22.26 -10.22
N MET A 9 -14.55 -21.24 -10.95
CA MET A 9 -13.67 -20.17 -11.42
C MET A 9 -13.20 -19.38 -10.19
N ILE A 10 -12.01 -19.73 -9.71
CA ILE A 10 -11.26 -18.89 -8.78
C ILE A 10 -10.83 -17.67 -9.60
N PHE A 11 -11.60 -16.58 -9.54
CA PHE A 11 -11.10 -15.27 -9.93
C PHE A 11 -10.03 -14.88 -8.93
N ALA A 12 -8.79 -15.29 -9.20
CA ALA A 12 -7.63 -14.68 -8.61
C ALA A 12 -7.63 -13.23 -9.08
N VAL A 13 -8.11 -12.32 -8.23
CA VAL A 13 -7.93 -10.89 -8.41
C VAL A 13 -6.43 -10.65 -8.30
N CYS A 14 -5.77 -10.65 -9.45
CA CYS A 14 -4.36 -10.33 -9.55
C CYS A 14 -4.29 -8.82 -9.35
N SER A 15 -4.00 -8.37 -8.13
CA SER A 15 -3.59 -7.00 -7.89
C SER A 15 -2.35 -6.75 -8.77
N THR A 16 -2.48 -5.83 -9.72
CA THR A 16 -1.43 -5.57 -10.70
C THR A 16 -0.56 -4.43 -10.20
N ALA A 17 0.62 -4.76 -9.70
CA ALA A 17 1.67 -3.80 -9.41
C ALA A 17 1.84 -2.80 -10.58
N LEU A 18 1.86 -1.51 -10.25
CA LEU A 18 2.00 -0.43 -11.21
C LEU A 18 3.33 -0.54 -11.97
N LYS A 19 3.40 0.13 -13.12
CA LYS A 19 4.66 0.33 -13.82
C LYS A 19 5.25 1.65 -13.36
N CYS A 20 6.47 1.62 -12.86
CA CYS A 20 7.22 2.79 -12.44
C CYS A 20 8.50 2.99 -13.27
N ASP A 21 8.99 4.22 -13.24
CA ASP A 21 10.32 4.58 -13.70
C ASP A 21 11.42 3.90 -12.86
N ASP A 22 12.68 4.04 -13.28
CA ASP A 22 13.82 3.48 -12.56
C ASP A 22 14.00 4.13 -11.17
N ASN A 23 13.81 3.31 -10.12
CA ASN A 23 14.02 3.69 -8.72
C ASN A 23 15.40 3.26 -8.18
N SER A 24 16.39 2.96 -9.01
CA SER A 24 17.71 2.49 -8.54
C SER A 24 18.45 3.50 -7.63
N LYS A 25 18.21 4.80 -7.79
CA LYS A 25 18.98 5.87 -7.10
C LYS A 25 18.13 6.93 -6.40
N ARG A 26 16.83 6.97 -6.65
CA ARG A 26 15.93 8.04 -6.20
C ARG A 26 14.48 7.55 -6.21
N TRP A 27 13.59 8.42 -5.73
CA TRP A 27 12.16 8.27 -5.95
C TRP A 27 11.85 8.19 -7.45
N ALA A 28 10.93 7.29 -7.79
CA ALA A 28 10.43 7.10 -9.14
C ALA A 28 8.90 7.26 -9.17
N GLU A 29 8.42 7.91 -10.22
CA GLU A 29 6.99 8.02 -10.50
C GLU A 29 6.47 6.71 -11.07
N CYS A 30 5.25 6.35 -10.68
CA CYS A 30 4.50 5.20 -11.18
C CYS A 30 3.33 5.67 -12.05
N GLY A 31 2.87 4.78 -12.93
CA GLY A 31 1.70 5.03 -13.76
C GLY A 31 0.46 5.35 -12.94
N GLU A 32 -0.48 6.06 -13.56
CA GLU A 32 -1.75 6.43 -12.93
C GLU A 32 -2.62 5.20 -12.67
N SER A 33 -3.30 5.19 -11.52
CA SER A 33 -4.38 4.26 -11.21
C SER A 33 -5.54 5.03 -10.56
N LYS A 34 -6.51 4.33 -9.97
CA LYS A 34 -7.71 4.94 -9.40
C LYS A 34 -8.03 4.39 -8.02
N VAL A 35 -8.38 5.31 -7.13
CA VAL A 35 -9.11 5.05 -5.90
C VAL A 35 -10.55 5.44 -6.18
N LEU A 36 -11.45 4.47 -6.23
CA LEU A 36 -12.84 4.66 -6.70
C LEU A 36 -12.88 5.35 -8.08
N SER A 37 -13.41 6.57 -8.15
CA SER A 37 -13.47 7.41 -9.36
C SER A 37 -12.32 8.42 -9.45
N THR A 38 -11.53 8.59 -8.38
CA THR A 38 -10.45 9.57 -8.29
C THR A 38 -9.15 8.95 -8.77
N LYS A 39 -8.47 9.64 -9.69
CA LYS A 39 -7.14 9.23 -10.14
C LYS A 39 -6.12 9.45 -9.03
N TYR A 40 -5.10 8.60 -9.00
CA TYR A 40 -3.91 8.85 -8.22
C TYR A 40 -2.64 8.57 -9.02
N ILE A 41 -1.57 9.23 -8.59
CA ILE A 41 -0.20 8.96 -9.05
C ILE A 41 0.56 8.36 -7.87
N GLY A 42 1.16 7.19 -8.10
CA GLY A 42 2.03 6.53 -7.14
C GLY A 42 3.48 7.00 -7.31
N PHE A 43 4.24 7.03 -6.22
CA PHE A 43 5.69 7.10 -6.25
C PHE A 43 6.26 6.03 -5.34
N ILE A 44 7.42 5.49 -5.71
CA ILE A 44 8.15 4.53 -4.89
C ILE A 44 9.54 5.08 -4.59
N ASN A 45 10.04 4.81 -3.39
CA ASN A 45 11.40 5.19 -3.02
C ASN A 45 12.43 4.30 -3.72
N ARG A 46 13.70 4.63 -3.51
CA ARG A 46 14.87 3.91 -3.96
C ARG A 46 14.76 2.42 -3.65
N SER A 47 15.19 1.61 -4.61
CA SER A 47 15.32 0.17 -4.44
C SER A 47 16.39 -0.19 -3.40
N GLU A 48 16.09 -1.16 -2.55
CA GLU A 48 17.05 -1.80 -1.64
C GLU A 48 17.80 -2.97 -2.31
N GLY A 49 17.58 -3.19 -3.61
CA GLY A 49 18.34 -4.17 -4.38
C GLY A 49 18.15 -5.59 -3.86
N ASP A 50 19.25 -6.30 -3.63
CA ASP A 50 19.21 -7.71 -3.22
C ASP A 50 18.97 -7.90 -1.72
N ASP A 51 19.06 -6.83 -0.92
CA ASP A 51 18.75 -6.84 0.51
C ASP A 51 17.24 -6.69 0.79
N PHE A 52 16.42 -6.58 -0.26
CA PHE A 52 14.98 -6.47 -0.12
C PHE A 52 14.34 -7.80 0.30
N VAL A 53 13.55 -7.72 1.37
CA VAL A 53 12.70 -8.79 1.88
C VAL A 53 11.28 -8.48 1.44
N GLN A 54 10.65 -9.45 0.77
CA GLN A 54 9.28 -9.30 0.31
C GLN A 54 8.33 -9.01 1.48
N ILE A 55 7.52 -7.97 1.30
CA ILE A 55 6.46 -7.58 2.23
C ILE A 55 5.34 -8.61 2.13
N PRO A 56 5.01 -9.33 3.22
CA PRO A 56 4.01 -10.39 3.18
C PRO A 56 2.58 -9.82 3.15
N ASN A 57 1.64 -10.57 2.57
CA ASN A 57 0.24 -10.14 2.48
C ASN A 57 -0.40 -9.82 3.84
N LYS A 58 0.05 -10.47 4.92
CA LYS A 58 -0.42 -10.16 6.28
C LYS A 58 -0.08 -8.72 6.69
N VAL A 59 1.03 -8.16 6.22
CA VAL A 59 1.39 -6.75 6.43
C VAL A 59 0.44 -5.83 5.68
N ILE A 60 0.05 -6.16 4.44
CA ILE A 60 -0.97 -5.42 3.69
C ILE A 60 -2.28 -5.35 4.48
N SER A 61 -2.74 -6.48 5.03
CA SER A 61 -3.93 -6.50 5.87
C SER A 61 -3.80 -5.63 7.12
N LYS A 62 -2.60 -5.49 7.70
CA LYS A 62 -2.37 -4.57 8.82
C LYS A 62 -2.42 -3.12 8.38
N LEU A 63 -1.77 -2.77 7.27
CA LEU A 63 -1.82 -1.43 6.68
C LEU A 63 -3.26 -1.00 6.35
N ASN A 64 -4.09 -1.89 5.81
CA ASN A 64 -5.50 -1.61 5.54
C ASN A 64 -6.34 -1.31 6.80
N ASN A 65 -5.91 -1.75 7.98
CA ASN A 65 -6.56 -1.41 9.25
C ASN A 65 -6.00 -0.13 9.90
N MET A 66 -4.96 0.47 9.32
CA MET A 66 -4.32 1.70 9.79
C MET A 66 -4.79 2.95 9.04
N GLN A 67 -5.51 2.80 7.92
CA GLN A 67 -6.11 3.96 7.24
C GLN A 67 -7.27 4.53 8.05
N LEU A 68 -7.49 5.83 7.88
CA LEU A 68 -8.55 6.59 8.55
C LEU A 68 -9.22 7.46 7.50
N GLY A 69 -10.53 7.70 7.63
CA GLY A 69 -11.28 8.55 6.71
C GLY A 69 -10.95 10.03 6.93
N SER A 70 -11.19 10.86 5.91
CA SER A 70 -10.98 12.31 6.00
C SER A 70 -11.87 12.98 7.07
N HIS A 71 -12.99 12.36 7.42
CA HIS A 71 -13.93 12.85 8.43
C HIS A 71 -13.43 12.63 9.86
N ASP A 72 -12.45 11.75 10.07
CA ASP A 72 -11.81 11.53 11.37
C ASP A 72 -10.91 12.71 11.77
N PHE A 73 -10.69 13.66 10.85
CA PHE A 73 -9.75 14.76 11.02
C PHE A 73 -10.43 16.13 10.94
N ILE A 74 -10.30 16.88 12.03
CA ILE A 74 -10.70 18.31 12.08
C ILE A 74 -9.63 19.19 11.40
N SER A 75 -8.38 18.71 11.31
CA SER A 75 -7.21 19.45 10.84
C SER A 75 -6.61 18.86 9.56
N ARG A 76 -6.08 19.74 8.68
CA ARG A 76 -5.35 19.38 7.45
C ARG A 76 -3.90 18.93 7.69
N HIS A 77 -3.45 18.82 8.93
CA HIS A 77 -2.08 18.38 9.21
C HIS A 77 -1.90 16.89 8.89
N VAL A 78 -0.65 16.45 8.81
CA VAL A 78 -0.31 15.04 8.59
C VAL A 78 -0.74 14.21 9.81
N HIS A 79 -1.39 13.08 9.56
CA HIS A 79 -1.86 12.14 10.57
C HIS A 79 -1.13 10.80 10.44
N PRO A 80 -0.02 10.61 11.17
CA PRO A 80 0.73 9.37 11.13
C PRO A 80 0.09 8.30 12.02
N GLN A 81 0.03 7.09 11.50
CA GLN A 81 -0.30 5.85 12.20
C GLN A 81 0.92 4.97 12.21
N TYR A 82 1.23 4.38 13.36
CA TYR A 82 2.41 3.55 13.56
C TYR A 82 2.05 2.24 14.23
N GLN A 83 2.56 1.13 13.70
CA GLN A 83 2.36 -0.18 14.28
C GLN A 83 3.63 -1.04 14.15
N ARG A 84 3.90 -1.85 15.17
CA ARG A 84 4.84 -2.98 15.09
C ARG A 84 4.05 -4.27 14.94
N TYR A 85 4.45 -5.11 13.99
CA TYR A 85 3.80 -6.39 13.73
C TYR A 85 4.84 -7.50 13.66
N PHE A 86 4.71 -8.52 14.51
CA PHE A 86 5.54 -9.72 14.42
C PHE A 86 4.88 -10.74 13.49
N ASP A 87 5.55 -11.05 12.39
CA ASP A 87 5.11 -12.09 11.46
C ASP A 87 5.71 -13.44 11.88
N GLN A 88 4.85 -14.33 12.36
CA GLN A 88 5.27 -15.65 12.85
C GLN A 88 5.82 -16.56 11.73
N ASP A 89 5.44 -16.31 10.47
CA ASP A 89 5.86 -17.17 9.36
C ASP A 89 7.32 -16.89 8.95
N THR A 90 7.70 -15.62 8.96
CA THR A 90 9.06 -15.17 8.60
C THR A 90 9.96 -14.96 9.82
N GLY A 91 9.39 -14.87 11.02
CA GLY A 91 10.10 -14.53 12.25
C GLY A 91 10.57 -13.08 12.30
N LEU A 92 10.09 -12.22 11.38
CA LEU A 92 10.49 -10.83 11.29
C LEU A 92 9.49 -9.92 12.01
N THR A 93 10.00 -8.83 12.59
CA THR A 93 9.15 -7.74 13.06
C THR A 93 9.07 -6.67 12.00
N TRP A 94 7.88 -6.40 11.50
CA TRP A 94 7.60 -5.33 10.56
C TRP A 94 7.25 -4.04 11.30
N ILE A 95 7.92 -2.96 10.91
CA ILE A 95 7.55 -1.61 11.30
C ILE A 95 6.63 -1.07 10.22
N LEU A 96 5.44 -0.65 10.59
CA LEU A 96 4.40 -0.19 9.68
C LEU A 96 4.10 1.28 9.97
N THR A 97 4.06 2.09 8.94
CA THR A 97 3.67 3.50 9.04
C THR A 97 2.79 3.89 7.87
N ILE A 98 1.67 4.55 8.17
CA ILE A 98 0.84 5.25 7.20
C ILE A 98 0.73 6.69 7.64
N SER A 99 1.06 7.64 6.77
CA SER A 99 0.87 9.07 7.03
C SER A 99 -0.12 9.63 6.01
N MET A 100 -1.21 10.22 6.48
CA MET A 100 -2.27 10.76 5.61
C MET A 100 -2.36 12.27 5.73
N GLU A 101 -2.56 12.95 4.61
CA GLU A 101 -2.91 14.37 4.56
C GLU A 101 -4.09 14.56 3.61
N TYR A 102 -5.20 15.11 4.11
CA TYR A 102 -6.41 15.35 3.33
C TYR A 102 -6.57 16.83 2.99
N ASN A 103 -7.12 17.11 1.81
CA ASN A 103 -7.60 18.43 1.46
C ASN A 103 -9.14 18.43 1.37
N PHE A 104 -9.78 19.56 1.67
CA PHE A 104 -11.25 19.63 1.73
C PHE A 104 -11.95 19.63 0.36
N LYS A 105 -11.29 19.19 -0.73
CA LYS A 105 -11.92 19.16 -2.06
C LYS A 105 -12.91 18.01 -2.21
N SER A 106 -12.65 16.85 -1.58
CA SER A 106 -13.62 15.78 -1.46
C SER A 106 -13.39 14.97 -0.20
N ALA A 107 -14.46 14.35 0.32
CA ALA A 107 -14.33 13.37 1.37
C ALA A 107 -13.67 12.10 0.83
N ILE A 108 -12.83 11.48 1.67
CA ILE A 108 -12.30 10.13 1.47
C ILE A 108 -12.77 9.32 2.67
N ASN A 109 -13.47 8.21 2.42
CA ASN A 109 -13.98 7.35 3.48
C ASN A 109 -12.91 6.33 3.90
N GLU A 110 -13.09 5.80 5.11
CA GLU A 110 -12.38 4.59 5.51
C GLU A 110 -12.71 3.47 4.51
N GLY A 111 -11.69 2.79 3.98
CA GLY A 111 -11.86 1.75 2.97
C GLY A 111 -11.52 2.19 1.55
N ASP A 112 -11.61 3.49 1.24
CA ASP A 112 -11.34 3.99 -0.11
C ASP A 112 -9.89 3.72 -0.53
N TRP A 113 -8.95 3.70 0.43
CA TRP A 113 -7.54 3.45 0.15
C TRP A 113 -7.16 1.98 -0.04
N VAL A 114 -8.04 1.01 0.25
CA VAL A 114 -7.68 -0.42 0.30
C VAL A 114 -7.00 -0.88 -0.99
N THR A 115 -7.63 -0.62 -2.14
CA THR A 115 -7.06 -1.01 -3.44
C THR A 115 -5.76 -0.29 -3.73
N ALA A 116 -5.65 0.98 -3.37
CA ALA A 116 -4.43 1.77 -3.54
C ALA A 116 -3.27 1.23 -2.69
N ILE A 117 -3.55 0.86 -1.42
CA ILE A 117 -2.57 0.25 -0.52
C ILE A 117 -2.10 -1.09 -1.08
N GLU A 118 -3.03 -1.95 -1.52
CA GLU A 118 -2.72 -3.24 -2.13
C GLU A 118 -1.83 -3.09 -3.38
N GLU A 119 -2.26 -2.27 -4.34
CA GLU A 119 -1.51 -2.02 -5.58
C GLU A 119 -0.12 -1.42 -5.30
N MET A 120 -0.02 -0.48 -4.36
CA MET A 120 1.25 0.15 -4.03
C MET A 120 2.19 -0.76 -3.25
N VAL A 121 1.70 -1.63 -2.36
CA VAL A 121 2.57 -2.61 -1.69
C VAL A 121 3.06 -3.66 -2.69
N ASP A 122 2.23 -4.09 -3.64
CA ASP A 122 2.67 -4.97 -4.71
C ASP A 122 3.68 -4.29 -5.63
N THR A 123 3.51 -3.00 -5.89
CA THR A 123 4.48 -2.16 -6.60
C THR A 123 5.79 -2.05 -5.82
N MET A 124 5.73 -1.80 -4.52
CA MET A 124 6.89 -1.79 -3.63
C MET A 124 7.64 -3.13 -3.65
N ASN A 125 6.92 -4.26 -3.61
CA ASN A 125 7.50 -5.60 -3.73
C ASN A 125 8.20 -5.81 -5.09
N LYS A 126 7.55 -5.43 -6.18
CA LYS A 126 8.08 -5.56 -7.55
C LYS A 126 9.35 -4.72 -7.77
N TYR A 127 9.39 -3.53 -7.20
CA TYR A 127 10.49 -2.58 -7.34
C TYR A 127 11.44 -2.55 -6.13
N LYS A 128 11.29 -3.52 -5.22
CA LYS A 128 12.16 -3.74 -4.07
C LYS A 128 12.33 -2.49 -3.19
N ALA A 129 11.23 -1.81 -2.89
CA ALA A 129 11.20 -0.59 -2.09
C ALA A 129 10.36 -0.78 -0.82
N TYR A 130 10.72 -0.07 0.25
CA TYR A 130 9.99 -0.11 1.53
C TYR A 130 9.12 1.12 1.79
N GLN A 131 9.10 2.07 0.85
CA GLN A 131 8.32 3.29 0.97
C GLN A 131 7.66 3.65 -0.35
N SER A 132 6.44 4.18 -0.26
CA SER A 132 5.70 4.74 -1.37
C SER A 132 4.85 5.93 -0.94
N THR A 133 4.45 6.74 -1.92
CA THR A 133 3.44 7.78 -1.72
C THR A 133 2.36 7.67 -2.78
N ILE A 134 1.13 7.99 -2.39
CA ILE A 134 -0.05 8.01 -3.22
C ILE A 134 -0.59 9.42 -3.21
N ASN A 135 -0.66 10.07 -4.37
CA ASN A 135 -1.14 11.43 -4.48
C ASN A 135 -2.43 11.47 -5.28
N THR A 136 -3.50 11.98 -4.66
CA THR A 136 -4.78 12.24 -5.31
C THR A 136 -5.07 13.74 -5.31
N ASP A 137 -6.10 14.16 -6.05
CA ASP A 137 -6.60 15.53 -5.97
C ASP A 137 -7.18 15.89 -4.60
N SER A 138 -7.50 14.90 -3.76
CA SER A 138 -8.24 15.04 -2.49
C SER A 138 -7.39 14.79 -1.24
N GLY A 139 -6.16 14.35 -1.42
CA GLY A 139 -5.25 14.03 -0.35
C GLY A 139 -4.09 13.15 -0.79
N SER A 140 -3.14 12.95 0.10
CA SER A 140 -1.97 12.12 -0.12
C SER A 140 -1.80 11.12 1.03
N MET A 141 -1.21 9.97 0.72
CA MET A 141 -0.85 8.94 1.68
C MET A 141 0.59 8.52 1.46
N GLU A 142 1.40 8.52 2.51
CA GLU A 142 2.69 7.84 2.53
C GLU A 142 2.53 6.48 3.22
N ILE A 143 3.10 5.44 2.61
CA ILE A 143 3.22 4.11 3.20
C ILE A 143 4.71 3.84 3.39
N SER A 144 5.10 3.47 4.61
CA SER A 144 6.46 3.04 4.92
C SER A 144 6.39 1.73 5.71
N THR A 145 6.97 0.67 5.17
CA THR A 145 7.02 -0.63 5.85
C THR A 145 8.36 -1.31 5.64
N PHE A 146 9.07 -1.61 6.72
CA PHE A 146 10.39 -2.22 6.67
C PHE A 146 10.52 -3.35 7.70
N PRO A 147 11.25 -4.42 7.36
CA PRO A 147 11.52 -5.50 8.29
C PRO A 147 12.60 -5.07 9.29
N THR A 148 12.50 -5.59 10.49
CA THR A 148 13.52 -5.51 11.53
C THR A 148 13.73 -6.91 12.09
N TYR A 149 15.01 -7.26 12.27
CA TYR A 149 15.37 -8.42 13.06
C TYR A 149 15.17 -8.03 14.53
N SER A 150 14.43 -8.84 15.28
CA SER A 150 14.34 -8.65 16.72
C SER A 150 15.74 -8.75 17.33
N LEU A 151 16.16 -7.67 18.01
CA LEU A 151 17.31 -7.67 18.91
C LEU A 151 17.09 -8.64 20.07
#